data_AF-X1NWS5-F1
#
_entry.id   AF-X1NWS5-F1
#
_cell.length_a   1.000
_cell.length_b   1.000
_cell.length_c   1.000
_cell.angle_alpha   90.00
_cell.angle_beta   90.00
_cell.angle_gamma   90.00
#
_symmetry.space_group_name_H-M   'P 1'
#
loop_
_entity.id
_entity.type
_entity.pdbx_description
1 polymer ?
#
loop_
_entity_poly.entity_id
_entity_poly.type
_entity_poly.pdbx_seq_one_letter_code
_entity_poly.pdbx_strand_id
1 'polypeptide(L)'
;MTTTAVLGQFEPKLLVFGFPYMMKDRAHAYKALDTIGIELGLNLEPKGFKILAFFENGIRHMINNKRKINSPDDMKGLKMRVMSTPVYIELMKSLGADPTPMAFGE
;
A
#
# COMPACT_ATOMS: atom_id res chain seq x y z
N MET A 1 -5.81 11.81 9.24
CA MET A 1 -5.95 11.09 7.96
C MET A 1 -4.82 10.07 7.88
N THR A 2 -5.11 8.80 7.56
CA THR A 2 -4.11 7.72 7.48
C THR A 2 -4.33 6.87 6.24
N THR A 3 -3.38 6.00 5.91
CA THR A 3 -3.45 5.12 4.73
C THR A 3 -3.92 3.72 5.09
N THR A 4 -4.46 2.98 4.11
CA THR A 4 -4.84 1.57 4.25
C THR A 4 -3.68 0.68 4.69
N ALA A 5 -2.45 1.06 4.34
CA ALA A 5 -1.23 0.39 4.76
C ALA A 5 -1.06 0.36 6.30
N VAL A 6 -1.34 1.50 6.96
CA VAL A 6 -1.26 1.61 8.42
C VAL A 6 -2.51 1.02 9.08
N LEU A 7 -3.70 1.25 8.51
CA LEU A 7 -4.95 0.65 9.01
C LEU A 7 -4.93 -0.88 8.97
N GLY A 8 -4.18 -1.47 8.03
CA GLY A 8 -3.97 -2.91 7.93
C GLY A 8 -3.35 -3.55 9.18
N GLN A 9 -2.70 -2.78 10.05
CA GLN A 9 -2.21 -3.26 11.35
C GLN A 9 -3.37 -3.54 12.32
N PHE A 10 -4.49 -2.82 12.18
CA PHE A 10 -5.68 -2.97 13.00
C PHE A 10 -6.73 -3.86 12.34
N GLU A 11 -6.86 -3.82 11.01
CA GLU A 11 -7.72 -4.70 10.22
C GLU A 11 -6.96 -5.28 9.03
N PRO A 12 -6.36 -6.48 9.17
CA PRO A 12 -5.52 -7.08 8.14
C PRO A 12 -6.18 -7.22 6.78
N LYS A 13 -7.51 -7.37 6.72
CA LYS A 13 -8.23 -7.47 5.43
C LYS A 13 -8.10 -6.21 4.58
N LEU A 14 -7.89 -5.03 5.18
CA LEU A 14 -7.66 -3.79 4.43
C LEU A 14 -6.33 -3.78 3.66
N LEU A 15 -5.40 -4.69 3.95
CA LEU A 15 -4.16 -4.84 3.19
C LEU A 15 -4.40 -5.30 1.75
N VAL A 16 -5.57 -5.89 1.45
CA VAL A 16 -5.96 -6.30 0.09
C VAL A 16 -5.83 -5.14 -0.90
N PHE A 17 -6.19 -3.92 -0.48
CA PHE A 17 -6.08 -2.71 -1.31
C PHE A 17 -4.64 -2.25 -1.58
N GLY A 18 -3.65 -2.82 -0.86
CA GLY A 18 -2.23 -2.56 -1.07
C GLY A 18 -1.54 -3.53 -2.02
N PHE A 19 -2.24 -4.57 -2.50
CA PHE A 19 -1.64 -5.56 -3.40
C PHE A 19 -1.28 -4.92 -4.75
N PRO A 20 -0.08 -5.20 -5.28
CA PRO A 20 0.38 -4.64 -6.55
C PRO A 20 -0.53 -5.08 -7.70
N TYR A 21 -0.89 -4.13 -8.56
CA TYR A 21 -1.69 -4.34 -9.78
C TYR A 21 -3.08 -4.97 -9.58
N MET A 22 -3.61 -4.98 -8.35
CA MET A 22 -4.97 -5.48 -8.08
C MET A 22 -6.06 -4.57 -8.66
N MET A 23 -5.83 -3.26 -8.62
CA MET A 23 -6.73 -2.26 -9.18
C MET A 23 -6.39 -1.99 -10.64
N LYS A 24 -7.41 -2.09 -11.50
CA LYS A 24 -7.27 -1.88 -12.95
C LYS A 24 -7.13 -0.40 -13.29
N ASP A 25 -7.94 0.42 -12.64
CA ASP A 25 -8.00 1.87 -12.79
C ASP A 25 -8.61 2.50 -11.52
N ARG A 26 -8.70 3.83 -11.51
CA ARG A 26 -9.27 4.60 -10.38
C ARG A 26 -10.75 4.28 -10.15
N ALA A 27 -11.54 4.07 -11.21
CA ALA A 27 -12.96 3.81 -11.08
C ALA A 27 -13.21 2.44 -10.41
N HIS A 28 -12.41 1.43 -10.75
CA HIS A 28 -12.42 0.14 -10.08
C HIS A 28 -12.01 0.29 -8.61
N ALA A 29 -10.97 1.07 -8.31
CA ALA A 29 -10.53 1.31 -6.94
C ALA A 29 -11.61 1.99 -6.09
N TYR A 30 -12.26 3.03 -6.61
CA TYR A 30 -13.36 3.72 -5.91
C TYR A 30 -14.53 2.79 -5.65
N LYS A 31 -14.98 2.05 -6.67
CA LYS A 31 -16.07 1.09 -6.50
C LYS A 31 -15.75 0.03 -5.44
N ALA A 32 -14.51 -0.45 -5.39
CA ALA A 32 -14.07 -1.41 -4.38
C ALA A 32 -14.05 -0.80 -2.97
N LEU A 33 -13.56 0.44 -2.83
CA LEU A 33 -13.52 1.14 -1.54
C LEU A 33 -14.92 1.50 -1.03
N ASP A 34 -15.83 1.92 -1.91
CA ASP A 34 -17.22 2.28 -1.58
C ASP A 34 -18.11 1.06 -1.31
N THR A 35 -17.62 -0.16 -1.57
CA THR A 35 -18.33 -1.42 -1.29
C THR A 35 -17.62 -2.21 -0.20
N ILE A 36 -16.74 -3.13 -0.58
CA ILE A 36 -16.01 -3.99 0.34
C ILE A 36 -15.10 -3.18 1.28
N GLY A 37 -14.59 -2.02 0.86
CA GLY A 37 -13.82 -1.13 1.74
C GLY A 37 -14.63 -0.63 2.92
N ILE A 38 -15.87 -0.17 2.70
CA ILE A 38 -16.78 0.26 3.78
C ILE A 38 -17.13 -0.92 4.68
N GLU A 39 -17.47 -2.08 4.12
CA GLU A 39 -17.78 -3.30 4.89
C GLU A 39 -16.62 -3.69 5.81
N LEU A 40 -15.39 -3.73 5.27
CA LEU A 40 -14.20 -4.02 6.07
C LEU A 40 -13.90 -2.93 7.10
N GLY A 41 -14.20 -1.68 6.78
CA GLY A 41 -14.04 -0.52 7.67
C GLY A 41 -14.91 -0.61 8.93
N LEU A 42 -16.09 -1.24 8.86
CA LEU A 42 -16.96 -1.44 10.03
C LEU A 42 -16.28 -2.29 11.12
N ASN A 43 -15.37 -3.19 10.75
CA ASN A 43 -14.60 -4.01 11.71
C ASN A 43 -13.61 -3.19 12.55
N LEU A 44 -13.38 -1.93 12.20
CA LEU A 44 -12.56 -1.00 12.96
C LEU A 44 -13.36 -0.23 14.03
N GLU A 45 -14.69 -0.18 13.96
CA GLU A 45 -15.52 0.53 14.94
C GLU A 45 -15.34 0.02 16.36
N PRO A 46 -15.37 -1.31 16.62
CA PRO A 46 -15.10 -1.85 17.96
C PRO A 46 -13.66 -1.58 18.45
N LYS A 47 -12.75 -1.21 17.55
CA LYS A 47 -11.35 -0.89 17.82
C LYS A 47 -11.12 0.62 18.02
N GLY A 48 -12.20 1.41 18.09
CA GLY A 48 -12.16 2.85 18.36
C GLY A 48 -12.02 3.74 17.13
N PHE A 49 -12.17 3.21 15.91
CA PHE A 49 -12.09 4.01 14.69
C PHE A 49 -13.44 4.11 14.00
N LYS A 50 -13.86 5.35 13.67
CA LYS A 50 -14.98 5.59 12.77
C LYS A 50 -14.46 6.01 11.40
N ILE A 51 -14.69 5.18 10.38
CA ILE A 51 -14.38 5.54 8.99
C ILE A 51 -15.51 6.43 8.46
N LEU A 52 -15.17 7.68 8.14
CA LEU A 52 -16.12 8.64 7.57
C LEU A 52 -16.19 8.54 6.04
N ALA A 53 -15.04 8.33 5.41
CA ALA A 53 -14.88 8.17 3.97
C ALA A 53 -13.50 7.57 3.66
N PHE A 54 -13.36 6.99 2.47
CA PHE A 54 -12.06 6.68 1.89
C PHE A 54 -11.60 7.80 0.97
N PHE A 55 -10.30 8.10 1.00
CA PHE A 55 -9.65 9.06 0.11
C PHE A 55 -8.59 8.37 -0.74
N GLU A 56 -8.27 8.98 -1.89
CA GLU A 56 -7.23 8.49 -2.78
C GLU A 56 -5.86 9.09 -2.42
N ASN A 57 -4.85 8.25 -2.20
CA ASN A 57 -3.45 8.68 -2.13
C ASN A 57 -2.74 8.62 -3.50
N GLY A 58 -3.35 7.95 -4.48
CA GLY A 58 -2.87 7.81 -5.86
C GLY A 58 -2.13 6.50 -6.14
N ILE A 59 -1.79 6.32 -7.42
CA ILE A 59 -0.91 5.23 -7.88
C ILE A 59 0.52 5.54 -7.42
N ARG A 60 1.19 4.54 -6.88
CA ARG A 60 2.56 4.68 -6.39
C ARG A 60 3.56 4.43 -7.52
N HIS A 61 4.55 5.32 -7.63
CA HIS A 61 5.64 5.20 -8.60
C HIS A 61 6.97 4.94 -7.89
N MET A 62 7.87 4.19 -8.55
CA MET A 62 9.21 3.92 -8.04
C MET A 62 10.16 5.07 -8.41
N ILE A 63 10.90 5.57 -7.44
CA ILE A 63 11.94 6.58 -7.62
C ILE A 63 13.21 6.14 -6.92
N ASN A 64 14.37 6.41 -7.52
CA ASN A 64 15.68 6.14 -6.94
C ASN A 64 16.72 7.12 -7.51
N ASN A 65 17.88 7.20 -6.86
CA ASN A 65 18.98 8.08 -7.25
C ASN A 65 20.15 7.36 -7.94
N LYS A 66 20.01 6.08 -8.31
CA LYS A 66 21.08 5.26 -8.90
C LYS A 66 20.95 5.08 -10.40
N ARG A 67 19.76 4.76 -10.90
CA ARG A 67 19.54 4.41 -12.31
C ARG A 67 18.07 4.50 -12.72
N LYS A 68 17.82 4.48 -14.02
CA LYS A 68 16.47 4.32 -14.57
C LYS A 68 15.93 2.92 -14.27
N ILE A 69 14.62 2.79 -14.12
CA ILE A 69 13.92 1.51 -13.95
C ILE A 69 13.02 1.35 -15.17
N ASN A 70 13.38 0.44 -16.08
CA ASN A 70 12.59 0.13 -17.28
C ASN A 70 11.99 -1.29 -17.22
N SER A 71 12.56 -2.15 -16.38
CA SER A 71 12.15 -3.55 -16.18
C SER A 71 12.22 -3.94 -14.69
N PRO A 72 11.56 -5.02 -14.27
CA PRO A 72 11.67 -5.54 -12.91
C PRO A 72 13.13 -5.84 -12.49
N ASP A 73 13.98 -6.33 -13.40
CA ASP A 73 15.38 -6.66 -13.11
C ASP A 73 16.20 -5.44 -12.67
N ASP A 74 15.82 -4.24 -13.11
CA ASP A 74 16.47 -2.99 -12.72
C ASP A 74 16.29 -2.69 -11.22
N MET A 75 15.37 -3.36 -10.52
CA MET A 75 15.17 -3.21 -9.08
C MET A 75 16.21 -3.95 -8.24
N LYS A 76 16.95 -4.91 -8.82
CA LYS A 76 17.86 -5.79 -8.10
C LYS A 76 18.93 -5.01 -7.33
N GLY A 77 19.02 -5.23 -6.02
CA GLY A 77 19.99 -4.58 -5.13
C GLY A 77 19.78 -3.06 -4.91
N LEU A 78 18.64 -2.49 -5.34
CA LEU A 78 18.26 -1.14 -4.90
C LEU A 78 17.80 -1.19 -3.45
N LYS A 79 18.30 -0.26 -2.62
CA LYS A 79 17.77 -0.04 -1.27
C LYS A 79 16.54 0.84 -1.37
N MET A 80 15.39 0.31 -0.99
CA MET A 80 14.10 0.98 -1.19
C MET A 80 13.41 1.22 0.14
N ARG A 81 13.15 2.49 0.46
CA ARG A 81 12.30 2.81 1.61
C ARG A 81 10.87 2.36 1.32
N VAL A 82 10.25 1.62 2.26
CA VAL A 82 8.86 1.16 2.16
C VAL A 82 8.05 1.55 3.39
N MET A 83 6.72 1.58 3.25
CA MET A 83 5.83 1.63 4.42
C MET A 83 5.88 0.28 5.14
N SER A 84 5.80 0.31 6.48
CA SER A 84 5.91 -0.87 7.36
C SER A 84 4.72 -1.82 7.26
N THR A 85 4.59 -2.48 6.10
CA THR A 85 3.57 -3.49 5.81
C THR A 85 4.19 -4.70 5.13
N PRO A 86 3.71 -5.91 5.41
CA PRO A 86 4.23 -7.12 4.77
C PRO A 86 4.09 -7.09 3.25
N VAL A 87 2.99 -6.53 2.72
CA VAL A 87 2.72 -6.46 1.27
C VAL A 87 3.81 -5.70 0.53
N TYR A 88 4.20 -4.50 1.00
CA TYR A 88 5.24 -3.72 0.31
C TYR A 88 6.65 -4.26 0.52
N ILE A 89 6.93 -4.87 1.67
CA ILE A 89 8.21 -5.54 1.91
C ILE A 89 8.35 -6.70 0.92
N GLU A 90 7.33 -7.53 0.80
CA GLU A 90 7.36 -8.70 -0.09
C GLU A 90 7.39 -8.30 -1.57
N LEU A 91 6.65 -7.26 -1.95
CA LEU A 91 6.74 -6.69 -3.30
C LEU A 91 8.18 -6.32 -3.65
N MET A 92 8.88 -5.56 -2.81
CA MET A 92 10.25 -5.15 -3.10
C MET A 92 11.22 -6.34 -3.13
N LYS A 93 11.08 -7.29 -2.20
CA LYS A 93 11.91 -8.52 -2.20
C LYS A 93 11.69 -9.36 -3.46
N SER A 94 10.44 -9.52 -3.90
CA SER A 94 10.12 -10.26 -5.13
C SER A 94 10.71 -9.61 -6.39
N LEU A 95 10.94 -8.29 -6.36
CA LEU A 95 11.64 -7.53 -7.39
C LEU A 95 13.18 -7.55 -7.22
N GLY A 96 13.71 -8.29 -6.24
CA GLY A 96 15.15 -8.37 -5.95
C GLY A 96 15.73 -7.12 -5.27
N ALA A 97 14.89 -6.18 -4.84
CA ALA A 97 15.31 -5.00 -4.10
C ALA A 97 15.50 -5.31 -2.60
N ASP A 98 16.14 -4.39 -1.88
CA ASP A 98 16.38 -4.45 -0.44
C ASP A 98 15.47 -3.43 0.28
N PRO A 99 14.28 -3.83 0.76
CA PRO A 99 13.36 -2.91 1.40
C PRO A 99 13.77 -2.56 2.83
N THR A 100 13.75 -1.26 3.14
CA THR A 100 13.89 -0.75 4.51
C THR A 100 12.57 -0.11 4.95
N PRO A 101 11.85 -0.72 5.90
CA PRO A 101 10.65 -0.11 6.48
C PRO A 101 11.02 1.15 7.27
N MET A 102 10.39 2.28 6.96
CA MET A 102 10.63 3.55 7.66
C MET A 102 9.33 4.35 7.79
N ALA A 103 9.21 5.13 8.87
CA ALA A 103 8.09 6.08 9.01
C ALA A 103 8.17 7.15 7.90
N PHE A 104 7.07 7.86 7.65
CA PHE A 104 7.07 8.88 6.59
C PHE A 104 7.79 10.16 6.98
N GLY A 105 7.86 10.48 8.28
CA GLY A 105 8.50 11.70 8.78
C GLY A 105 9.99 11.59 9.06
N GLU A 106 10.61 10.46 8.75
CA GLU A 106 12.06 10.23 8.85
C GLU A 106 12.79 10.65 7.58
#